data_AF-A0A4P6MK84-F1
#
_entry.id   AF-A0A4P6MK84-F1
#
_cell.length_a   1.000
_cell.length_b   1.000
_cell.length_c   1.000
_cell.angle_alpha   90.00
_cell.angle_beta   90.00
_cell.angle_gamma   90.00
#
_symmetry.space_group_name_H-M   'P 1'
#
loop_
_entity.id
_entity.type
_entity.pdbx_description
1 polymer ?
#
loop_
_entity_poly.entity_id
_entity_poly.type
_entity_poly.pdbx_seq_one_letter_code
_entity_poly.pdbx_strand_id
1 'polypeptide(L)' 'MTLLEITACMGELLEWAASARTKQLLDAGLTATDVMRLRRIGTRYQQGNRTYSDASFIWEILPALENVHITKPADS' A
#
# COMPACT_ATOMS: atom_id res chain seq x y z
N MET A 1 -2.37 8.80 19.13
CA MET A 1 -2.67 7.89 18.00
C MET A 1 -2.99 6.51 18.58
N THR A 2 -4.24 6.07 18.48
CA THR A 2 -4.73 4.77 18.94
C THR A 2 -4.39 3.67 17.93
N LEU A 3 -4.47 2.41 18.34
CA LEU A 3 -4.28 1.27 17.42
C LEU A 3 -5.24 1.33 16.22
N LEU A 4 -6.48 1.78 16.46
CA LEU A 4 -7.51 1.94 15.43
C LEU A 4 -7.10 2.99 14.39
N GLU A 5 -6.60 4.15 14.86
CA GLU A 5 -6.12 5.24 14.00
C GLU A 5 -4.90 4.81 13.17
N ILE A 6 -3.99 4.02 13.74
CA ILE A 6 -2.83 3.44 13.03
C ILE A 6 -3.31 2.50 11.92
N THR A 7 -4.28 1.63 12.21
CA THR A 7 -4.78 0.65 11.23
C THR A 7 -5.56 1.31 10.10
N ALA A 8 -6.34 2.35 10.41
CA ALA A 8 -7.05 3.14 9.41
C ALA A 8 -6.07 3.86 8.49
N CYS A 9 -5.06 4.53 9.07
CA CYS A 9 -4.01 5.22 8.33
C CYS A 9 -3.22 4.26 7.42
N MET A 10 -2.89 3.06 7.90
CA MET A 10 -2.22 2.05 7.07
C MET A 10 -3.08 1.63 5.87
N GLY A 11 -4.39 1.45 6.08
CA GLY A 11 -5.30 1.12 5.00
C GLY A 11 -5.41 2.22 3.94
N GLU A 12 -5.52 3.48 4.36
CA GLU A 12 -5.52 4.66 3.48
C GLU A 12 -4.22 4.79 2.68
N LEU A 13 -3.06 4.55 3.31
CA LEU A 13 -1.75 4.58 2.65
C LEU A 13 -1.64 3.50 1.55
N LEU A 14 -2.09 2.28 1.85
CA LEU A 14 -2.07 1.16 0.90
C LEU A 14 -3.01 1.42 -0.29
N GLU A 15 -4.20 1.97 -0.02
CA GLU A 15 -5.17 2.33 -1.06
C GLU A 15 -4.68 3.47 -1.95
N TRP A 16 -4.08 4.50 -1.33
CA TRP A 16 -3.45 5.61 -2.04
C TRP A 16 -2.31 5.12 -2.92
N ALA A 17 -1.40 4.30 -2.39
CA ALA A 17 -0.29 3.73 -3.16
C ALA A 17 -0.80 2.93 -4.37
N ALA A 18 -1.80 2.07 -4.16
CA ALA A 18 -2.37 1.24 -5.22
C ALA A 18 -3.23 2.02 -6.24
N SER A 19 -3.60 3.27 -5.97
CA SER A 19 -4.43 4.09 -6.88
C SER A 19 -3.61 5.16 -7.58
N ALA A 20 -2.85 5.95 -6.83
CA ALA A 20 -2.07 7.08 -7.32
C ALA A 20 -0.76 6.67 -8.00
N ARG A 21 -0.29 5.43 -7.77
CA ARG A 21 1.03 4.96 -8.21
C ARG A 21 1.01 3.62 -8.95
N THR A 22 -0.15 3.19 -9.43
CA THR A 22 -0.31 1.91 -10.17
C THR A 22 0.77 1.74 -11.23
N LYS A 23 1.00 2.76 -12.07
CA LYS A 23 2.02 2.70 -13.12
C LYS A 23 3.44 2.50 -12.56
N GLN A 24 3.84 3.28 -11.56
CA GLN A 24 5.17 3.18 -10.97
C GLN A 24 5.39 1.86 -10.23
N LEU A 25 4.34 1.28 -9.63
CA LEU A 25 4.41 -0.05 -9.02
C LEU A 25 4.64 -1.14 -10.06
N LEU A 26 3.97 -1.05 -11.21
CA LEU A 26 4.21 -1.96 -12.34
C LEU A 26 5.62 -1.80 -12.89
N ASP A 27 6.09 -0.56 -13.06
CA ASP A 27 7.46 -0.25 -13.50
C ASP A 27 8.52 -0.75 -12.49
N ALA A 28 8.18 -0.81 -11.21
CA ALA A 28 8.99 -1.37 -10.13
C ALA A 28 8.92 -2.91 -10.02
N GLY A 29 8.16 -3.58 -10.89
CA GLY A 29 8.09 -5.04 -10.98
C GLY A 29 6.93 -5.69 -10.24
N LEU A 30 6.00 -4.93 -9.63
CA LEU A 30 4.75 -5.52 -9.12
C LEU A 30 3.87 -5.95 -10.30
N THR A 31 3.15 -7.05 -10.13
CA THR A 31 2.11 -7.43 -11.09
C THR A 31 0.80 -6.70 -10.80
N ALA A 32 -0.11 -6.69 -11.78
CA ALA A 32 -1.48 -6.20 -11.56
C ALA A 32 -2.18 -6.94 -10.41
N THR A 33 -1.86 -8.23 -10.22
CA THR A 33 -2.38 -9.05 -9.12
C THR A 33 -1.86 -8.56 -7.77
N ASP A 34 -0.59 -8.17 -7.67
CA ASP A 34 0.01 -7.62 -6.45
C ASP A 34 -0.65 -6.29 -6.09
N VAL A 35 -0.86 -5.40 -7.07
CA VAL A 35 -1.57 -4.13 -6.86
C VAL A 35 -3.01 -4.37 -6.39
N MET A 36 -3.73 -5.33 -6.98
CA MET A 36 -5.07 -5.71 -6.52
C MET A 36 -5.06 -6.35 -5.11
N ARG A 37 -4.00 -7.06 -4.76
CA ARG A 37 -3.83 -7.63 -3.41
C ARG A 37 -3.58 -6.53 -2.39
N LEU A 38 -2.78 -5.52 -2.74
CA LEU A 38 -2.52 -4.31 -1.96
C LEU A 38 -3.81 -3.58 -1.57
N ARG A 39 -4.72 -3.36 -2.54
CA ARG A 39 -6.05 -2.76 -2.28
C ARG A 39 -6.87 -3.60 -1.30
N ARG A 40 -6.92 -4.91 -1.50
CA ARG A 40 -7.66 -5.84 -0.62
C ARG A 40 -7.11 -5.83 0.80
N ILE A 41 -5.78 -5.71 0.95
CA ILE A 41 -5.14 -5.58 2.26
C ILE A 41 -5.51 -4.24 2.88
N GLY A 42 -5.49 -3.13 2.14
CA GLY A 42 -5.92 -1.82 2.62
C GLY A 42 -7.33 -1.84 3.22
N THR A 43 -8.29 -2.45 2.50
CA THR A 43 -9.65 -2.64 3.01
C THR A 43 -9.71 -3.49 4.28
N ARG A 44 -8.91 -4.58 4.36
CA ARG A 44 -8.84 -5.40 5.60
C ARG A 44 -8.28 -4.63 6.78
N TYR A 45 -7.29 -3.76 6.55
CA TYR A 45 -6.73 -2.90 7.59
C TYR A 45 -7.76 -1.88 8.10
N GLN A 46 -8.52 -1.24 7.21
CA GLN A 46 -9.62 -0.34 7.59
C GLN A 46 -10.72 -1.05 8.39
N GLN A 47 -11.02 -2.30 8.07
CA GLN A 47 -12.02 -3.11 8.77
C GLN A 47 -11.50 -3.76 10.07
N GLY A 48 -10.21 -3.62 10.39
CA GLY A 48 -9.60 -4.30 11.54
C GLY A 48 -9.37 -5.80 11.35
N ASN A 49 -9.57 -6.35 10.15
CA ASN A 49 -9.50 -7.77 9.81
C ASN A 49 -8.13 -8.19 9.22
N ARG A 50 -7.05 -7.52 9.60
CA ARG A 50 -5.70 -7.80 9.09
C ARG A 50 -5.23 -9.20 9.53
N THR A 51 -4.46 -9.85 8.67
CA THR A 51 -3.89 -11.18 8.92
C THR A 51 -2.35 -11.14 8.92
N TYR A 52 -1.71 -12.21 9.40
CA TYR A 52 -0.25 -12.35 9.29
C TYR A 52 0.22 -12.40 7.82
N SER A 53 -0.57 -13.00 6.92
CA SER A 53 -0.23 -13.05 5.49
C SER A 53 -0.32 -11.70 4.79
N ASP A 54 -1.12 -10.77 5.34
CA ASP A 54 -1.14 -9.37 4.90
C ASP A 54 0.17 -8.68 5.25
N ALA A 55 0.62 -8.82 6.49
CA ALA A 55 1.89 -8.27 6.94
C ALA A 55 3.06 -8.86 6.16
N SER A 56 3.09 -10.18 5.96
CA SER A 56 4.14 -10.86 5.18
C SER A 56 4.22 -10.34 3.75
N PHE A 57 3.08 -10.13 3.10
CA PHE A 57 3.06 -9.59 1.74
C PHE A 57 3.53 -8.13 1.69
N ILE A 58 3.11 -7.28 2.64
CA ILE A 58 3.59 -5.89 2.72
C ILE A 58 5.11 -5.85 2.85
N TRP A 59 5.70 -6.70 3.68
CA TRP A 59 7.15 -6.82 3.83
C TRP A 59 7.85 -7.27 2.55
N GLU A 60 7.26 -8.20 1.81
CA GLU A 60 7.80 -8.70 0.54
C GLU A 60 7.86 -7.61 -0.54
N ILE A 61 6.82 -6.78 -0.64
CA ILE A 61 6.74 -5.72 -1.65
C ILE A 61 7.35 -4.38 -1.19
N LEU A 62 7.76 -4.28 0.08
CA LEU A 62 8.30 -3.05 0.66
C LEU A 62 9.45 -2.44 -0.17
N PRO A 63 10.43 -3.23 -0.67
CA PRO A 63 11.50 -2.66 -1.49
C PRO A 63 11.00 -2.01 -2.78
N ALA A 64 9.95 -2.58 -3.38
CA ALA A 64 9.35 -2.01 -4.58
C ALA A 64 8.47 -0.80 -4.26
N LEU A 65 7.82 -0.77 -3.09
CA LEU A 65 7.14 0.43 -2.58
C LEU A 65 8.12 1.58 -2.32
N GLU A 66 9.32 1.30 -1.79
CA GLU A 66 10.37 2.30 -1.55
C GLU A 66 10.92 2.91 -2.85
N ASN A 67 10.98 2.11 -3.93
CA ASN A 67 11.38 2.60 -5.25
C ASN A 67 10.38 3.61 -5.84
N VAL A 68 9.09 3.49 -5.46
CA VAL A 68 8.04 4.45 -5.79
C VAL A 68 8.15 5.65 -4.86
N HIS A 69 9.14 6.50 -5.13
CA HIS A 69 9.38 7.72 -4.35
C HIS A 69 8.12 8.61 -4.30
N ILE A 70 7.74 9.02 -3.09
CA ILE A 70 6.80 10.13 -2.89
C ILE A 70 7.57 11.43 -3.15
N THR A 71 7.73 11.80 -4.41
CA THR A 71 8.05 13.19 -4.72
C THR A 71 6.76 14.00 -4.50
N LYS A 72 6.83 14.97 -3.58
CA LYS A 72 5.84 16.07 -3.55
C LYS A 72 5.70 16.56 -5.00
N PRO A 73 4.48 16.74 -5.55
CA PRO A 73 4.34 17.41 -6.83
C PRO A 73 5.15 18.70 -6.74
N ALA A 74 6.05 18.94 -7.71
CA ALA A 74 6.72 20.22 -7.77
C ALA A 74 5.62 21.28 -7.82
N ASP A 75 5.60 22.17 -6.82
CA ASP A 75 4.60 23.22 -6.72
C ASP A 75 4.58 23.94 -8.09
N SER A 76 3.46 23.81 -8.81
CA SER A 76 3.25 24.38 -10.15
C SER A 76 2.53 25.71 -10.04
#